data_AF-A0A667GPL5-F1
#
_entry.id   AF-A0A667GPL5-F1
#
_cell.length_a   1.000
_cell.length_b   1.000
_cell.length_c   1.000
_cell.angle_alpha   90.00
_cell.angle_beta   90.00
_cell.angle_gamma   90.00
#
_symmetry.space_group_name_H-M   'P 1'
#
loop_
_entity.id
_entity.type
_entity.pdbx_description
1 polymer ?
#
loop_
_entity_poly.entity_id
_entity_poly.type
_entity_poly.pdbx_seq_one_letter_code
_entity_poly.pdbx_strand_id
1 'polypeptide(L)'
;MLQHPKVKGPGVGLLGFSKGGDLCLSMASFLKGITATVLINSCVANAISPLHYKDMFIPSLGSDPGKLVVTESGVLIFLDVWDNPLEELNYQSIIPLERAQGPFLFLVGLDDHNWNSEFYARIASERLQAHGKDRPQIIYYPGTGHCIEPPYFPLCRASVHTVLGQAILHGGEPKAQSRAQVDAWQEIQTFFHKHLNGKKSVPSSKM
;
A
#
# COMPACT_ATOMS: atom_id res chain seq x y z
N MET A 1 19.65 8.21 -1.43
CA MET A 1 19.61 7.67 -0.05
C MET A 1 20.82 6.81 0.29
N LEU A 2 21.01 5.62 -0.32
CA LEU A 2 22.06 4.66 0.10
C LEU A 2 23.52 5.16 0.00
N GLN A 3 23.80 6.16 -0.83
CA GLN A 3 25.13 6.77 -0.95
C GLN A 3 25.41 7.85 0.13
N HIS A 4 24.40 8.21 0.93
CA HIS A 4 24.54 9.27 1.92
C HIS A 4 25.27 8.73 3.17
N PRO A 5 26.32 9.41 3.69
CA PRO A 5 27.19 8.87 4.74
C PRO A 5 26.48 8.65 6.09
N LYS A 6 25.33 9.28 6.30
CA LYS A 6 24.51 9.10 7.52
C LYS A 6 23.41 8.03 7.38
N VAL A 7 23.35 7.32 6.26
CA VAL A 7 22.40 6.22 6.04
C VAL A 7 23.13 4.89 6.26
N LYS A 8 22.65 4.07 7.19
CA LYS A 8 23.33 2.83 7.63
C LYS A 8 23.47 1.78 6.52
N GLY A 9 22.47 1.61 5.66
CA GLY A 9 22.42 0.53 4.67
C GLY A 9 22.31 -0.87 5.31
N PRO A 10 22.51 -1.96 4.52
CA PRO A 10 22.88 -1.99 3.10
C PRO A 10 21.72 -1.68 2.13
N GLY A 11 20.48 -1.71 2.62
CA GLY A 11 19.28 -1.32 1.89
C GLY A 11 18.46 -0.27 2.64
N VAL A 12 17.31 0.10 2.08
CA VAL A 12 16.36 1.06 2.66
C VAL A 12 15.00 0.41 2.93
N GLY A 13 14.29 0.95 3.91
CA GLY A 13 12.86 0.72 4.05
C GLY A 13 12.06 1.64 3.13
N LEU A 14 10.92 1.16 2.66
CA LEU A 14 9.93 1.96 1.92
C LEU A 14 8.65 2.05 2.72
N LEU A 15 8.08 3.25 2.84
CA LEU A 15 6.78 3.50 3.43
C LEU A 15 5.92 4.20 2.38
N GLY A 16 4.82 3.57 1.98
CA GLY A 16 3.92 4.10 0.96
C GLY A 16 2.48 4.15 1.45
N PHE A 17 1.79 5.23 1.11
CA PHE A 17 0.37 5.44 1.35
C PHE A 17 -0.34 5.61 0.01
N SER A 18 -1.52 4.98 -0.18
CA SER A 18 -2.33 5.14 -1.39
C SER A 18 -1.48 4.84 -2.65
N LYS A 19 -1.48 5.71 -3.66
CA LYS A 19 -0.60 5.59 -4.85
C LYS A 19 0.87 5.44 -4.50
N GLY A 20 1.34 6.02 -3.41
CA GLY A 20 2.71 5.81 -2.92
C GLY A 20 2.99 4.35 -2.54
N GLY A 21 1.98 3.59 -2.12
CA GLY A 21 2.09 2.17 -1.82
C GLY A 21 2.31 1.29 -3.04
N ASP A 22 1.58 1.53 -4.13
CA ASP A 22 1.80 0.77 -5.37
C ASP A 22 3.18 1.06 -5.99
N LEU A 23 3.70 2.27 -5.81
CA LEU A 23 5.07 2.63 -6.17
C LEU A 23 6.07 1.91 -5.27
N CYS A 24 5.81 1.81 -3.97
CA CYS A 24 6.66 1.05 -3.05
C CYS A 24 6.70 -0.45 -3.39
N LEU A 25 5.55 -1.04 -3.75
CA LEU A 25 5.49 -2.41 -4.25
C LEU A 25 6.32 -2.57 -5.53
N SER A 26 6.15 -1.66 -6.49
CA SER A 26 6.89 -1.67 -7.75
C SER A 26 8.41 -1.55 -7.51
N MET A 27 8.82 -0.62 -6.66
CA MET A 27 10.23 -0.47 -6.26
C MET A 27 10.77 -1.73 -5.60
N ALA A 28 10.01 -2.35 -4.70
CA ALA A 28 10.41 -3.60 -4.03
C ALA A 28 10.55 -4.77 -5.02
N SER A 29 9.69 -4.83 -6.04
CA SER A 29 9.71 -5.89 -7.07
C SER A 29 10.85 -5.76 -8.08
N PHE A 30 11.25 -4.54 -8.44
CA PHE A 30 12.15 -4.31 -9.58
C PHE A 30 13.50 -3.67 -9.23
N LEU A 31 13.63 -3.04 -8.06
CA LEU A 31 14.86 -2.39 -7.65
C LEU A 31 15.63 -3.24 -6.64
N LYS A 32 16.96 -3.08 -6.65
CA LYS A 32 17.84 -3.66 -5.63
C LYS A 32 17.95 -2.70 -4.45
N GLY A 33 18.31 -3.26 -3.28
CA GLY A 33 18.57 -2.46 -2.08
C GLY A 33 17.32 -2.06 -1.30
N ILE A 34 16.18 -2.71 -1.54
CA ILE A 34 14.99 -2.59 -0.70
C ILE A 34 15.00 -3.70 0.35
N THR A 35 15.00 -3.33 1.63
CA THR A 35 15.11 -4.28 2.74
C THR A 35 13.75 -4.63 3.34
N ALA A 36 12.81 -3.70 3.41
CA ALA A 36 11.49 -3.89 3.99
C ALA A 36 10.51 -2.86 3.46
N THR A 37 9.23 -3.21 3.36
CA THR A 37 8.22 -2.32 2.77
C THR A 37 6.96 -2.28 3.63
N VAL A 38 6.50 -1.07 3.97
CA VAL A 38 5.23 -0.83 4.68
C VAL A 38 4.26 -0.10 3.76
N LEU A 39 3.02 -0.57 3.76
CA LEU A 39 1.97 -0.17 2.83
C LEU A 39 0.73 0.22 3.63
N ILE A 40 0.29 1.46 3.47
CA ILE A 40 -0.90 2.00 4.11
C ILE A 40 -1.96 2.15 3.02
N ASN A 41 -3.10 1.46 3.15
CA ASN A 41 -4.24 1.55 2.23
C ASN A 41 -3.82 1.57 0.76
N SER A 42 -3.25 0.44 0.31
CA SER A 42 -2.51 0.37 -0.94
C SER A 42 -3.10 -0.64 -1.94
N CYS A 43 -3.08 -0.29 -3.22
CA CYS A 43 -3.43 -1.10 -4.37
C CYS A 43 -2.22 -1.94 -4.76
N VAL A 44 -2.47 -3.18 -5.15
CA VAL A 44 -1.43 -4.13 -5.57
C VAL A 44 -1.28 -4.21 -7.09
N ALA A 45 -2.10 -3.44 -7.80
CA ALA A 45 -1.97 -3.18 -9.22
C ALA A 45 -1.50 -1.73 -9.43
N ASN A 46 -0.87 -1.47 -10.57
CA ASN A 46 -0.46 -0.13 -10.93
C ASN A 46 -1.67 0.72 -11.31
N ALA A 47 -2.08 1.66 -10.46
CA ALA A 47 -3.24 2.51 -10.72
C ALA A 47 -2.84 3.85 -11.39
N ILE A 48 -3.84 4.59 -11.90
CA ILE A 48 -3.75 5.99 -12.38
C ILE A 48 -2.96 6.20 -13.68
N SER A 49 -1.68 5.79 -13.75
CA SER A 49 -0.81 6.01 -14.91
C SER A 49 0.02 4.78 -15.21
N PRO A 50 0.30 4.45 -16.48
CA PRO A 50 1.23 3.37 -16.82
C PRO A 50 2.61 3.58 -16.18
N LEU A 51 3.24 2.49 -15.74
CA LEU A 51 4.54 2.50 -15.10
C LEU A 51 5.61 1.95 -16.05
N HIS A 52 6.70 2.71 -16.20
CA HIS A 52 7.85 2.32 -17.03
C HIS A 52 9.12 2.22 -16.18
N TYR A 53 9.91 1.18 -16.41
CA TYR A 53 11.27 1.06 -15.86
C TYR A 53 12.19 0.31 -16.84
N LYS A 54 13.06 1.03 -17.53
CA LYS A 54 13.83 0.49 -18.67
C LYS A 54 12.86 -0.11 -19.70
N ASP A 55 13.04 -1.38 -20.07
CA ASP A 55 12.17 -2.10 -21.01
C ASP A 55 10.90 -2.67 -20.36
N MET A 56 10.76 -2.53 -19.04
CA MET A 56 9.56 -2.96 -18.33
C MET A 56 8.43 -1.94 -18.50
N PHE A 57 7.25 -2.45 -18.79
CA PHE A 57 6.00 -1.73 -18.84
C PHE A 57 4.94 -2.44 -18.00
N ILE A 58 4.24 -1.71 -17.14
CA ILE A 58 3.04 -2.18 -16.45
C ILE A 58 1.91 -1.21 -16.81
N PRO A 59 0.83 -1.67 -17.49
CA PRO A 59 -0.30 -0.81 -17.81
C PRO A 59 -0.98 -0.29 -16.55
N SER A 60 -1.69 0.83 -16.67
CA SER A 60 -2.59 1.28 -15.61
C SER A 60 -3.77 0.32 -15.48
N LEU A 61 -4.18 0.03 -14.25
CA LEU A 61 -5.43 -0.64 -13.93
C LEU A 61 -6.58 0.16 -14.56
N GLY A 62 -7.53 -0.57 -15.16
CA GLY A 62 -8.75 0.01 -15.69
C GLY A 62 -9.55 0.75 -14.61
N SER A 63 -10.28 1.78 -15.03
CA SER A 63 -11.26 2.44 -14.19
C SER A 63 -12.50 2.81 -15.00
N ASP A 64 -13.66 2.71 -14.36
CA ASP A 64 -14.95 3.08 -14.93
C ASP A 64 -15.59 4.19 -14.08
N PRO A 65 -15.53 5.45 -14.55
CA PRO A 65 -16.19 6.57 -13.88
C PRO A 65 -17.71 6.39 -13.73
N GLY A 66 -18.35 5.52 -14.53
CA GLY A 66 -19.77 5.20 -14.40
C GLY A 66 -20.10 4.45 -13.10
N LYS A 67 -19.10 3.88 -12.42
CA LYS A 67 -19.24 3.22 -11.11
C LYS A 67 -19.07 4.20 -9.92
N LEU A 68 -18.87 5.49 -10.17
CA LEU A 68 -18.84 6.50 -9.11
C LEU A 68 -20.17 6.52 -8.37
N VAL A 69 -20.09 6.36 -7.05
CA VAL A 69 -21.25 6.53 -6.17
C VAL A 69 -21.25 7.95 -5.63
N VAL A 70 -22.40 8.61 -5.71
CA VAL A 70 -22.63 9.95 -5.15
C VAL A 70 -23.51 9.80 -3.92
N THR A 71 -23.05 10.31 -2.77
CA THR A 71 -23.85 10.34 -1.55
C THR A 71 -25.02 11.33 -1.68
N GLU A 72 -26.00 11.26 -0.79
CA GLU A 72 -27.09 12.26 -0.70
C GLU A 72 -26.56 13.69 -0.51
N SER A 73 -25.40 13.84 0.11
CA SER A 73 -24.71 15.11 0.32
C SER A 73 -23.85 15.58 -0.87
N GLY A 74 -23.85 14.84 -1.98
CA GLY A 74 -23.08 15.18 -3.18
C GLY A 74 -21.59 14.86 -3.12
N VAL A 75 -21.14 14.05 -2.16
CA VAL A 75 -19.75 13.62 -2.01
C VAL A 75 -19.54 12.33 -2.80
N LEU A 76 -18.41 12.21 -3.49
CA LEU A 76 -18.09 11.05 -4.32
C LEU A 76 -17.39 9.94 -3.52
N ILE A 77 -17.73 8.70 -3.83
CA ILE A 77 -17.04 7.49 -3.33
C ILE A 77 -16.34 6.82 -4.51
N PHE A 78 -15.04 6.57 -4.36
CA PHE A 78 -14.17 6.04 -5.41
C PHE A 78 -13.99 4.53 -5.37
N LEU A 79 -14.47 3.89 -4.30
CA LEU A 79 -14.24 2.49 -3.98
C LEU A 79 -14.44 1.54 -5.18
N ASP A 80 -15.54 1.70 -5.92
CA ASP A 80 -15.93 0.81 -7.02
C ASP A 80 -15.49 1.27 -8.41
N VAL A 81 -14.76 2.40 -8.49
CA VAL A 81 -14.30 2.96 -9.77
C VAL A 81 -13.19 2.12 -10.40
N TRP A 82 -12.34 1.49 -9.60
CA TRP A 82 -11.22 0.70 -10.08
C TRP A 82 -11.67 -0.70 -10.47
N ASP A 83 -11.26 -1.15 -11.66
CA ASP A 83 -11.60 -2.49 -12.11
C ASP A 83 -10.88 -3.56 -11.27
N ASN A 84 -11.40 -4.79 -11.34
CA ASN A 84 -10.81 -5.91 -10.63
C ASN A 84 -9.48 -6.32 -11.31
N PRO A 85 -8.32 -6.23 -10.63
CA PRO A 85 -7.04 -6.57 -11.22
C PRO A 85 -6.89 -8.08 -11.50
N LEU A 86 -7.74 -8.94 -10.94
CA LEU A 86 -7.71 -10.39 -11.18
C LEU A 86 -8.40 -10.80 -12.50
N GLU A 87 -9.12 -9.88 -13.15
CA GLU A 87 -9.72 -10.14 -14.46
C GLU A 87 -8.67 -10.16 -15.57
N GLU A 88 -8.88 -10.99 -16.60
CA GLU A 88 -7.91 -11.25 -17.66
C GLU A 88 -7.38 -9.96 -18.32
N LEU A 89 -8.27 -9.01 -18.60
CA LEU A 89 -7.93 -7.72 -19.22
C LEU A 89 -7.06 -6.83 -18.32
N ASN A 90 -7.18 -6.98 -17.01
CA ASN A 90 -6.50 -6.14 -16.01
C ASN A 90 -5.28 -6.83 -15.39
N TYR A 91 -5.11 -8.14 -15.59
CA TYR A 91 -4.08 -8.94 -14.92
C TYR A 91 -2.67 -8.41 -15.12
N GLN A 92 -2.39 -7.82 -16.29
CA GLN A 92 -1.07 -7.23 -16.59
C GLN A 92 -0.73 -6.01 -15.71
N SER A 93 -1.72 -5.37 -15.08
CA SER A 93 -1.50 -4.26 -14.15
C SER A 93 -1.01 -4.71 -12.77
N ILE A 94 -1.13 -5.99 -12.42
CA ILE A 94 -0.71 -6.53 -11.12
C ILE A 94 0.81 -6.39 -10.98
N ILE A 95 1.24 -5.79 -9.88
CA ILE A 95 2.65 -5.65 -9.55
C ILE A 95 3.19 -7.02 -9.08
N PRO A 96 4.30 -7.53 -9.64
CA PRO A 96 4.84 -8.85 -9.31
C PRO A 96 5.62 -8.83 -7.98
N LEU A 97 4.89 -8.67 -6.89
CA LEU A 97 5.37 -8.59 -5.52
C LEU A 97 6.14 -9.84 -5.05
N GLU A 98 5.95 -10.99 -5.70
CA GLU A 98 6.77 -12.19 -5.53
C GLU A 98 8.25 -12.00 -5.92
N ARG A 99 8.58 -10.97 -6.70
CA ARG A 99 9.98 -10.66 -7.05
C ARG A 99 10.73 -9.95 -5.93
N ALA A 100 9.99 -9.36 -4.98
CA ALA A 100 10.58 -8.66 -3.86
C ALA A 100 11.34 -9.62 -2.93
N GLN A 101 12.40 -9.10 -2.33
CA GLN A 101 13.26 -9.84 -1.40
C GLN A 101 12.92 -9.56 0.07
N GLY A 102 12.46 -8.34 0.37
CA GLY A 102 12.11 -7.92 1.72
C GLY A 102 10.68 -8.32 2.12
N PRO A 103 10.39 -8.34 3.44
CA PRO A 103 9.05 -8.57 3.94
C PRO A 103 8.16 -7.34 3.73
N PHE A 104 6.85 -7.60 3.81
CA PHE A 104 5.81 -6.58 3.72
C PHE A 104 4.99 -6.49 5.00
N LEU A 105 4.62 -5.26 5.36
CA LEU A 105 3.56 -4.94 6.33
C LEU A 105 2.48 -4.14 5.61
N PHE A 106 1.24 -4.62 5.67
CA PHE A 106 0.06 -3.90 5.20
C PHE A 106 -0.75 -3.38 6.39
N LEU A 107 -1.05 -2.09 6.36
CA LEU A 107 -1.93 -1.41 7.30
C LEU A 107 -3.19 -1.00 6.54
N VAL A 108 -4.33 -1.58 6.91
CA VAL A 108 -5.57 -1.53 6.14
C VAL A 108 -6.67 -0.91 6.98
N GLY A 109 -7.24 0.19 6.50
CA GLY A 109 -8.50 0.74 6.99
C GLY A 109 -9.67 -0.01 6.35
N LEU A 110 -10.57 -0.55 7.17
CA LEU A 110 -11.74 -1.29 6.69
C LEU A 110 -12.91 -0.39 6.26
N ASP A 111 -12.77 0.92 6.45
CA ASP A 111 -13.72 1.94 6.01
C ASP A 111 -13.11 2.83 4.91
N ASP A 112 -12.14 2.30 4.16
CA ASP A 112 -11.50 2.99 3.04
C ASP A 112 -12.48 3.14 1.87
N HIS A 113 -12.90 4.38 1.61
CA HIS A 113 -13.80 4.72 0.50
C HIS A 113 -13.09 5.17 -0.78
N ASN A 114 -11.77 5.17 -0.78
CA ASN A 114 -10.96 5.43 -1.96
C ASN A 114 -10.65 4.12 -2.66
N TRP A 115 -10.04 3.17 -1.94
CA TRP A 115 -9.49 1.92 -2.46
C TRP A 115 -10.09 0.74 -1.71
N ASN A 116 -10.30 -0.39 -2.40
CA ASN A 116 -10.65 -1.65 -1.72
C ASN A 116 -9.39 -2.27 -1.09
N SER A 117 -8.85 -1.60 -0.08
CA SER A 117 -7.56 -1.89 0.54
C SER A 117 -7.51 -3.29 1.17
N GLU A 118 -8.62 -3.77 1.73
CA GLU A 118 -8.74 -5.14 2.23
C GLU A 118 -8.61 -6.17 1.11
N PHE A 119 -9.34 -5.98 0.01
CA PHE A 119 -9.26 -6.85 -1.15
C PHE A 119 -7.85 -6.91 -1.74
N TYR A 120 -7.19 -5.76 -1.86
CA TYR A 120 -5.81 -5.70 -2.38
C TYR A 120 -4.81 -6.37 -1.44
N ALA A 121 -4.92 -6.19 -0.13
CA ALA A 121 -4.06 -6.88 0.84
C ALA A 121 -4.23 -8.40 0.78
N ARG A 122 -5.46 -8.89 0.56
CA ARG A 122 -5.74 -10.31 0.34
C ARG A 122 -5.06 -10.84 -0.93
N ILE A 123 -5.18 -10.12 -2.05
CA ILE A 123 -4.48 -10.48 -3.31
C ILE A 123 -2.97 -10.60 -3.09
N ALA A 124 -2.35 -9.64 -2.40
CA ALA A 124 -0.92 -9.71 -2.08
C ALA A 124 -0.57 -10.96 -1.27
N SER A 125 -1.36 -11.26 -0.22
CA SER A 125 -1.14 -12.45 0.61
C SER A 125 -1.24 -13.74 -0.20
N GLU A 126 -2.28 -13.89 -1.03
CA GLU A 126 -2.49 -15.07 -1.87
C GLU A 126 -1.37 -15.22 -2.91
N ARG A 127 -1.00 -14.13 -3.57
CA ARG A 127 0.05 -14.12 -4.59
C ARG A 127 1.43 -14.47 -4.03
N LEU A 128 1.81 -13.95 -2.86
CA LEU A 128 3.08 -14.30 -2.20
C LEU A 128 3.14 -15.79 -1.89
N GLN A 129 2.10 -16.33 -1.26
CA GLN A 129 2.04 -17.74 -0.88
C GLN A 129 2.05 -18.66 -2.10
N ALA A 130 1.34 -18.31 -3.17
CA ALA A 130 1.33 -19.06 -4.43
C ALA A 130 2.73 -19.16 -5.09
N HIS A 131 3.63 -18.22 -4.79
CA HIS A 131 5.02 -18.22 -5.28
C HIS A 131 6.03 -18.65 -4.20
N GLY A 132 5.58 -19.31 -3.12
CA GLY A 132 6.45 -19.84 -2.08
C GLY A 132 7.13 -18.79 -1.21
N LYS A 133 6.60 -17.57 -1.16
CA LYS A 133 7.06 -16.51 -0.25
C LYS A 133 6.30 -16.57 1.08
N ASP A 134 6.93 -16.04 2.12
CA ASP A 134 6.30 -15.87 3.43
C ASP A 134 5.05 -14.99 3.32
N ARG A 135 4.06 -15.31 4.15
CA ARG A 135 2.84 -14.50 4.26
C ARG A 135 3.19 -13.10 4.78
N PRO A 136 2.67 -12.03 4.17
CA PRO A 136 2.91 -10.68 4.68
C PRO A 136 2.20 -10.48 6.02
N GLN A 137 2.72 -9.56 6.84
CA GLN A 137 1.97 -9.09 8.01
C GLN A 137 0.87 -8.16 7.50
N ILE A 138 -0.37 -8.36 7.96
CA ILE A 138 -1.50 -7.51 7.61
C ILE A 138 -2.24 -7.15 8.90
N ILE A 139 -2.49 -5.86 9.11
CA ILE A 139 -3.25 -5.34 10.24
C ILE A 139 -4.46 -4.61 9.69
N TYR A 140 -5.64 -5.01 10.15
CA TYR A 140 -6.91 -4.44 9.76
C TYR A 140 -7.46 -3.56 10.88
N TYR A 141 -7.87 -2.34 10.53
CA TYR A 141 -8.41 -1.35 11.44
C TYR A 141 -9.89 -1.08 11.13
N PRO A 142 -10.83 -1.61 11.94
CA PRO A 142 -12.25 -1.32 11.79
C PRO A 142 -12.57 0.17 11.96
N GLY A 143 -13.50 0.70 11.17
CA GLY A 143 -13.93 2.10 11.25
C GLY A 143 -12.82 3.11 10.92
N THR A 144 -11.81 2.68 10.17
CA THR A 144 -10.66 3.51 9.78
C THR A 144 -10.69 3.70 8.27
N GLY A 145 -10.65 4.95 7.83
CA GLY A 145 -10.71 5.34 6.43
C GLY A 145 -9.36 5.34 5.74
N HIS A 146 -9.32 5.98 4.58
CA HIS A 146 -8.16 6.01 3.69
C HIS A 146 -6.95 6.67 4.34
N CYS A 147 -7.10 7.85 4.95
CA CYS A 147 -5.97 8.66 5.43
C CYS A 147 -5.49 8.26 6.84
N ILE A 148 -4.69 7.19 6.93
CA ILE A 148 -3.99 6.80 8.18
C ILE A 148 -2.71 7.63 8.33
N GLU A 149 -2.90 8.83 8.87
CA GLU A 149 -1.84 9.81 9.15
C GLU A 149 -1.04 9.50 10.43
N PRO A 150 0.07 10.23 10.73
CA PRO A 150 0.73 10.16 12.01
C PRO A 150 -0.21 10.44 13.20
N PRO A 151 0.16 10.02 14.43
CA PRO A 151 -0.72 10.09 15.58
C PRO A 151 -1.28 11.50 15.83
N TYR A 152 -2.57 11.55 16.17
CA TYR A 152 -3.31 12.77 16.53
C TYR A 152 -3.57 13.77 15.40
N PHE A 153 -3.24 13.43 14.16
CA PHE A 153 -3.75 14.18 13.02
C PHE A 153 -5.29 14.08 12.97
N PRO A 154 -6.01 15.21 12.85
CA PRO A 154 -7.46 15.18 12.84
C PRO A 154 -7.98 14.42 11.62
N LEU A 155 -9.03 13.64 11.81
CA LEU A 155 -9.69 12.92 10.73
C LEU A 155 -10.26 13.91 9.70
N CYS A 156 -9.83 13.76 8.45
CA CYS A 156 -10.44 14.39 7.29
C CYS A 156 -11.37 13.37 6.60
N ARG A 157 -12.67 13.39 6.93
CA ARG A 157 -13.64 12.44 6.34
C ARG A 157 -13.88 12.67 4.86
N ALA A 158 -13.82 13.93 4.43
CA ALA A 158 -13.98 14.31 3.03
C ALA A 158 -13.15 15.55 2.71
N SER A 159 -12.62 15.61 1.50
CA SER A 159 -11.86 16.76 0.98
C SER A 159 -12.10 16.92 -0.52
N VAL A 160 -11.77 18.09 -1.07
CA VAL A 160 -11.84 18.31 -2.51
C VAL A 160 -10.65 17.64 -3.18
N HIS A 161 -10.92 16.66 -4.04
CA HIS A 161 -9.88 15.99 -4.83
C HIS A 161 -9.26 16.97 -5.82
N THR A 162 -7.96 17.19 -5.70
CA THR A 162 -7.23 18.25 -6.42
C THR A 162 -7.33 18.15 -7.94
N VAL A 163 -7.39 16.94 -8.49
CA VAL A 163 -7.47 16.72 -9.95
C VAL A 163 -8.89 16.86 -10.47
N LEU A 164 -9.90 16.49 -9.66
CA LEU A 164 -11.30 16.44 -10.11
C LEU A 164 -12.08 17.70 -9.73
N GLY A 165 -11.60 18.47 -8.76
CA GLY A 165 -12.32 19.63 -8.21
C GLY A 165 -13.59 19.25 -7.45
N GLN A 166 -13.79 17.98 -7.11
CA GLN A 166 -15.00 17.45 -6.48
C GLN A 166 -14.68 16.88 -5.09
N ALA A 167 -15.64 16.99 -4.17
CA ALA A 167 -15.52 16.42 -2.83
C ALA A 167 -15.55 14.89 -2.88
N ILE A 168 -14.58 14.26 -2.21
CA ILE A 168 -14.45 12.80 -2.13
C ILE A 168 -14.50 12.34 -0.69
N LEU A 169 -15.11 11.19 -0.44
CA LEU A 169 -15.19 10.55 0.86
C LEU A 169 -13.97 9.65 1.08
N HIS A 170 -13.30 9.83 2.21
CA HIS A 170 -12.17 9.01 2.64
C HIS A 170 -12.57 7.94 3.66
N GLY A 171 -13.72 8.11 4.31
CA GLY A 171 -14.18 7.27 5.41
C GLY A 171 -13.54 7.57 6.75
N GLY A 172 -13.73 6.66 7.69
CA GLY A 172 -13.22 6.72 9.05
C GLY A 172 -14.22 7.28 10.05
N GLU A 173 -14.22 6.70 11.25
CA GLU A 173 -14.91 7.18 12.43
C GLU A 173 -13.92 7.83 13.40
N PRO A 174 -14.16 9.05 13.93
CA PRO A 174 -13.15 9.85 14.62
C PRO A 174 -12.36 9.09 15.71
N LYS A 175 -13.08 8.34 16.56
CA LYS A 175 -12.47 7.57 17.66
C LYS A 175 -11.68 6.36 17.17
N ALA A 176 -12.18 5.67 16.14
CA ALA A 176 -11.52 4.50 15.57
C ALA A 176 -10.27 4.92 14.78
N GLN A 177 -10.40 5.94 13.91
CA GLN A 177 -9.29 6.53 13.15
C GLN A 177 -8.15 6.95 14.07
N SER A 178 -8.44 7.71 15.12
CA SER A 178 -7.42 8.20 16.05
C SER A 178 -6.64 7.07 16.71
N ARG A 179 -7.32 5.97 17.09
CA ARG A 179 -6.67 4.79 17.68
C ARG A 179 -5.82 4.05 16.65
N ALA A 180 -6.34 3.88 15.44
CA ALA A 180 -5.63 3.23 14.35
C ALA A 180 -4.35 3.98 13.98
N GLN A 181 -4.37 5.32 13.91
CA GLN A 181 -3.18 6.12 13.64
C GLN A 181 -2.09 5.94 14.69
N VAL A 182 -2.47 5.90 15.97
CA VAL A 182 -1.53 5.66 17.09
C VAL A 182 -0.89 4.27 16.97
N ASP A 183 -1.70 3.25 16.74
CA ASP A 183 -1.25 1.87 16.61
C ASP A 183 -0.38 1.66 15.36
N ALA A 184 -0.86 2.10 14.20
CA ALA A 184 -0.15 2.02 12.92
C ALA A 184 1.24 2.67 13.01
N TRP A 185 1.36 3.82 13.69
CA TRP A 185 2.64 4.48 13.91
C TRP A 185 3.60 3.64 14.74
N GLN A 186 3.11 2.93 15.76
CA GLN A 186 3.92 2.02 16.56
C GLN A 186 4.33 0.77 15.75
N GLU A 187 3.42 0.22 14.96
CA GLU A 187 3.68 -0.95 14.10
C GLU A 187 4.71 -0.64 13.01
N ILE A 188 4.61 0.53 12.37
CA ILE A 188 5.60 1.01 11.39
C ILE A 188 7.00 1.06 12.01
N GLN A 189 7.13 1.69 13.18
CA GLN A 189 8.41 1.81 13.88
C GLN A 189 8.96 0.45 14.27
N THR A 190 8.10 -0.42 14.82
CA THR A 190 8.47 -1.77 15.25
C THR A 190 8.96 -2.61 14.07
N PHE A 191 8.23 -2.59 12.96
CA PHE A 191 8.57 -3.30 11.74
C PHE A 191 9.90 -2.81 11.15
N PHE A 192 10.09 -1.50 11.00
CA PHE A 192 11.35 -0.96 10.48
C PHE A 192 12.52 -1.17 11.43
N HIS A 193 12.35 -1.03 12.75
CA HIS A 193 13.42 -1.36 13.69
C HIS A 193 13.82 -2.83 13.58
N LYS A 194 12.86 -3.76 13.49
CA LYS A 194 13.15 -5.18 13.31
C LYS A 194 13.95 -5.46 12.04
N HIS A 195 13.54 -4.90 10.90
CA HIS A 195 14.10 -5.27 9.60
C HIS A 195 15.27 -4.41 9.12
N LEU A 196 15.38 -3.15 9.58
CA LEU A 196 16.47 -2.24 9.19
C LEU A 196 17.60 -2.18 10.23
N ASN A 197 17.34 -2.55 11.51
CA ASN A 197 18.41 -2.54 12.53
C ASN A 197 19.20 -3.85 12.62
N GLY A 198 18.74 -4.95 12.00
CA GLY A 198 19.29 -6.30 12.17
C GLY A 198 20.65 -6.54 11.50
N LYS A 199 21.63 -7.04 12.28
CA LYS A 199 22.91 -7.58 11.82
C LYS A 199 22.67 -8.67 10.77
N LYS A 200 23.57 -8.75 9.76
CA LYS A 200 23.56 -9.80 8.71
C LYS A 200 23.24 -11.16 9.34
N SER A 201 22.11 -11.76 8.97
CA SER A 201 21.92 -13.19 9.13
C SER A 201 22.98 -13.86 8.27
N VAL A 202 24.03 -14.38 8.91
CA VAL A 202 24.98 -15.28 8.25
C VAL A 202 24.19 -16.51 7.82
N PRO A 203 24.29 -17.00 6.57
CA PRO A 203 23.63 -18.23 6.18
C PRO A 203 24.15 -19.34 7.08
N SER A 204 23.26 -20.13 7.72
CA SER A 204 23.71 -21.32 8.43
C SER A 204 24.35 -22.25 7.38
N SER A 205 25.68 -22.37 7.43
CA SER A 205 26.37 -23.48 6.78
C SER A 205 25.81 -24.77 7.40
N LYS A 206 25.03 -25.51 6.61
CA LYS A 206 24.64 -26.86 6.97
C LYS A 206 25.91 -27.69 7.20
N MET A 207 26.06 -28.25 8.39
CA MET A 207 26.83 -29.48 8.61
C MET A 207 25.91 -30.67 8.32
#